data_AF-A0A4R2DGF3-F1
#
_entry.id   AF-A0A4R2DGF3-F1
#
_cell.length_a   1.000
_cell.length_b   1.000
_cell.length_c   1.000
_cell.angle_alpha   90.00
_cell.angle_beta   90.00
_cell.angle_gamma   90.00
#
_symmetry.space_group_name_H-M   'P 1'
#
loop_
_entity.id
_entity.type
_entity.pdbx_description
1 polymer ?
#
loop_
_entity_poly.entity_id
_entity_poly.type
_entity_poly.pdbx_seq_one_letter_code
_entity_poly.pdbx_strand_id
1 'polypeptide(L)'
;MFKFFRRKPRIATAPEPEPPIFGERISTAPPAAREHAKRLLTNLQVTEPFTEPDCDEHALWKAGKLVPFYITYLLDAGGHVGPSVDAACLAEEPAVDRWETGVEYPRWEQTVALARFLDVRVRDLTHPDVEPRHHEIRPKMRLPGLAIMSFEPAAVEEATKSSLAEGPALSAPDNEPVR
;
A
#
# COMPACT_ATOMS: atom_id res chain seq x y z
N MET A 1 64.95 28.07 -5.48
CA MET A 1 64.54 26.85 -6.23
C MET A 1 63.07 26.60 -5.91
N PHE A 2 62.11 27.06 -6.72
CA PHE A 2 61.47 26.31 -7.83
C PHE A 2 60.91 24.95 -7.34
N LYS A 3 59.62 24.59 -7.36
CA LYS A 3 58.46 25.04 -8.16
C LYS A 3 57.14 24.77 -7.41
N PHE A 4 56.17 25.65 -7.65
CA PHE A 4 54.74 25.40 -7.44
C PHE A 4 54.27 24.24 -8.34
N PHE A 5 53.47 23.32 -7.78
CA PHE A 5 52.58 22.48 -8.57
C PHE A 5 51.15 22.61 -8.06
N ARG A 6 50.38 23.48 -8.76
CA ARG A 6 48.92 23.40 -8.80
C ARG A 6 48.52 22.03 -9.34
N ARG A 7 47.88 21.21 -8.51
CA ARG A 7 47.06 20.09 -9.01
C ARG A 7 45.61 20.55 -9.04
N LYS A 8 45.03 20.60 -10.25
CA LYS A 8 43.59 20.72 -10.48
C LYS A 8 42.87 19.61 -9.71
N PRO A 9 41.74 19.87 -9.02
CA PRO A 9 40.85 18.78 -8.66
C PRO A 9 40.28 18.24 -9.97
N ARG A 10 40.64 16.99 -10.27
CA ARG A 10 40.00 16.20 -11.30
C ARG A 10 38.60 15.93 -10.75
N ILE A 11 37.57 16.54 -11.35
CA ILE A 11 36.18 16.16 -11.13
C ILE A 11 36.09 14.70 -11.56
N ALA A 12 36.20 13.80 -10.59
CA ALA A 12 35.71 12.46 -10.74
C ALA A 12 34.20 12.61 -10.76
N THR A 13 33.60 12.38 -11.92
CA THR A 13 32.18 12.07 -12.05
C THR A 13 31.86 11.06 -10.97
N ALA A 14 31.06 11.49 -9.99
CA ALA A 14 30.47 10.58 -9.03
C ALA A 14 29.70 9.53 -9.83
N PRO A 15 29.86 8.22 -9.57
CA PRO A 15 28.86 7.28 -10.02
C PRO A 15 27.54 7.72 -9.39
N GLU A 16 26.53 7.95 -10.23
CA GLU A 16 25.15 8.15 -9.78
C GLU A 16 24.78 7.02 -8.80
N PRO A 17 23.98 7.31 -7.75
CA PRO A 17 23.46 6.24 -6.91
C PRO A 17 22.52 5.38 -7.77
N GLU A 18 22.95 4.16 -8.13
CA GLU A 18 22.05 3.19 -8.75
C GLU A 18 20.94 2.83 -7.75
N PRO A 19 19.65 3.02 -8.07
CA PRO A 19 18.57 2.45 -7.26
C PRO A 19 18.48 0.91 -7.45
N PRO A 20 18.02 0.18 -6.41
CA PRO A 20 18.41 -1.21 -6.15
C PRO A 20 17.61 -2.30 -6.91
N ILE A 21 18.03 -3.55 -6.65
CA ILE A 21 17.77 -4.83 -7.36
C ILE A 21 16.44 -5.50 -6.92
N PHE A 22 15.58 -5.73 -7.92
CA PHE A 22 14.49 -6.73 -8.14
C PHE A 22 13.51 -7.14 -7.00
N GLY A 23 12.24 -6.75 -7.18
CA GLY A 23 11.13 -7.67 -7.45
C GLY A 23 10.54 -7.22 -8.78
N GLU A 24 10.75 -8.00 -9.86
CA GLU A 24 10.83 -7.54 -11.27
C GLU A 24 11.27 -6.07 -11.42
N ARG A 25 12.60 -5.84 -11.56
CA ARG A 25 13.17 -4.52 -11.84
C ARG A 25 12.26 -3.78 -12.82
N ILE A 26 11.75 -2.60 -12.49
CA ILE A 26 11.03 -1.77 -13.47
C ILE A 26 11.95 -1.50 -14.69
N SER A 27 13.27 -1.60 -14.56
CA SER A 27 14.22 -1.55 -15.68
C SER A 27 14.38 -2.85 -16.50
N THR A 28 13.86 -3.99 -16.05
CA THR A 28 13.84 -5.29 -16.78
C THR A 28 12.43 -5.83 -17.05
N ALA A 29 11.40 -5.29 -16.40
CA ALA A 29 10.00 -5.67 -16.61
C ALA A 29 9.59 -5.45 -18.08
N PRO A 30 8.59 -6.17 -18.61
CA PRO A 30 8.04 -5.88 -19.92
C PRO A 30 7.59 -4.40 -20.02
N PRO A 31 7.71 -3.72 -21.18
CA PRO A 31 7.33 -2.32 -21.33
C PRO A 31 5.93 -1.99 -20.80
N ALA A 32 4.97 -2.89 -20.99
CA ALA A 32 3.60 -2.74 -20.48
C ALA A 32 3.53 -2.69 -18.94
N ALA A 33 4.33 -3.51 -18.24
CA ALA A 33 4.40 -3.51 -16.79
C ALA A 33 5.06 -2.22 -16.27
N ARG A 34 6.08 -1.71 -16.97
CA ARG A 34 6.70 -0.41 -16.65
C ARG A 34 5.74 0.74 -16.82
N GLU A 35 4.99 0.75 -17.92
CA GLU A 35 4.02 1.81 -18.22
C GLU A 35 2.84 1.76 -17.25
N HIS A 36 2.41 0.57 -16.85
CA HIS A 36 1.43 0.40 -15.79
C HIS A 36 1.96 0.92 -14.45
N ALA A 37 3.16 0.52 -14.02
CA ALA A 37 3.77 1.03 -12.79
C ALA A 37 3.95 2.56 -12.83
N LYS A 38 4.41 3.13 -13.96
CA LYS A 38 4.50 4.59 -14.13
C LYS A 38 3.15 5.28 -13.95
N ARG A 39 2.08 4.75 -14.57
CA ARG A 39 0.73 5.30 -14.42
C ARG A 39 0.28 5.30 -12.96
N LEU A 40 0.51 4.20 -12.24
CA LEU A 40 0.19 4.12 -10.82
C LEU A 40 0.97 5.17 -10.01
N LEU A 41 2.29 5.26 -10.24
CA LEU A 41 3.15 6.24 -9.57
C LEU A 41 2.73 7.70 -9.85
N THR A 42 2.22 8.00 -11.05
CA THR A 42 1.76 9.36 -11.40
C THR A 42 0.34 9.67 -10.94
N ASN A 43 -0.47 8.65 -10.65
CA ASN A 43 -1.88 8.80 -10.32
C ASN A 43 -2.15 8.87 -8.81
N LEU A 44 -1.12 8.78 -7.97
CA LEU A 44 -1.29 9.02 -6.55
C LEU A 44 -1.67 10.49 -6.32
N GLN A 45 -2.95 10.72 -6.05
CA GLN A 45 -3.51 12.03 -5.76
C GLN A 45 -4.29 11.92 -4.46
N VAL A 46 -3.85 12.65 -3.44
CA VAL A 46 -4.68 12.91 -2.27
C VAL A 46 -5.71 13.93 -2.70
N THR A 47 -6.97 13.52 -2.71
CA THR A 47 -8.04 14.33 -3.32
C THR A 47 -8.69 15.25 -2.30
N GLU A 48 -9.00 14.71 -1.12
CA GLU A 48 -9.77 15.36 -0.06
C GLU A 48 -9.33 14.79 1.31
N PRO A 49 -9.56 15.53 2.41
CA PRO A 49 -9.42 15.00 3.78
C PRO A 49 -10.29 13.76 4.03
N PHE A 50 -10.08 13.10 5.16
CA PHE A 50 -10.89 11.94 5.52
C PHE A 50 -12.39 12.30 5.60
N THR A 51 -13.21 11.40 5.05
CA THR A 51 -14.66 11.35 5.24
C THR A 51 -15.08 9.91 5.45
N GLU A 52 -16.25 9.70 6.04
CA GLU A 52 -16.79 8.34 6.17
C GLU A 52 -16.93 7.68 4.79
N PRO A 53 -16.37 6.47 4.60
CA PRO A 53 -16.32 5.83 3.30
C PRO A 53 -17.69 5.34 2.86
N ASP A 54 -17.93 5.41 1.55
CA ASP A 54 -19.18 4.96 0.94
C ASP A 54 -19.11 3.50 0.44
N CYS A 55 -20.22 3.03 -0.13
CA CYS A 55 -20.32 1.68 -0.68
C CYS A 55 -19.36 1.42 -1.84
N ASP A 56 -18.98 2.45 -2.61
CA ASP A 56 -18.08 2.32 -3.75
C ASP A 56 -16.63 2.13 -3.25
N GLU A 57 -16.23 2.87 -2.21
CA GLU A 57 -14.95 2.69 -1.53
C GLU A 57 -14.83 1.28 -0.90
N HIS A 58 -15.90 0.80 -0.27
CA HIS A 58 -15.96 -0.58 0.21
C HIS A 58 -15.86 -1.61 -0.93
N ALA A 59 -16.51 -1.35 -2.07
CA ALA A 59 -16.43 -2.24 -3.24
C ALA A 59 -15.01 -2.31 -3.82
N LEU A 60 -14.28 -1.18 -3.88
CA LEU A 60 -12.88 -1.13 -4.28
C LEU A 60 -12.00 -1.93 -3.33
N TRP A 61 -12.15 -1.73 -2.01
CA TRP A 61 -11.44 -2.53 -1.01
C TRP A 61 -11.73 -4.02 -1.18
N LYS A 62 -13.00 -4.41 -1.33
CA LYS A 62 -13.40 -5.81 -1.48
C LYS A 62 -12.84 -6.45 -2.76
N ALA A 63 -12.65 -5.67 -3.81
CA ALA A 63 -12.03 -6.11 -5.06
C ALA A 63 -10.49 -6.14 -5.01
N GLY A 64 -9.87 -5.90 -3.85
CA GLY A 64 -8.41 -5.97 -3.71
C GLY A 64 -7.67 -4.79 -4.36
N LYS A 65 -8.34 -3.63 -4.49
CA LYS A 65 -7.82 -2.48 -5.24
C LYS A 65 -6.88 -1.58 -4.45
N LEU A 66 -6.62 -1.88 -3.16
CA LEU A 66 -5.61 -1.15 -2.39
C LEU A 66 -4.21 -1.33 -3.01
N VAL A 67 -3.41 -0.28 -2.92
CA VAL A 67 -2.05 -0.24 -3.48
C VAL A 67 -1.03 -0.11 -2.34
N PRO A 68 -0.22 -1.15 -2.04
CA PRO A 68 0.78 -1.09 -0.97
C PRO A 68 1.72 0.11 -1.06
N PHE A 69 2.15 0.46 -2.27
CA PHE A 69 2.99 1.63 -2.49
C PHE A 69 2.32 2.95 -2.07
N TYR A 70 1.00 3.09 -2.22
CA TYR A 70 0.29 4.31 -1.78
C TYR A 70 0.31 4.42 -0.26
N ILE A 71 0.14 3.29 0.44
CA ILE A 71 0.26 3.22 1.90
C ILE A 71 1.65 3.67 2.34
N THR A 72 2.71 3.09 1.76
CA THR A 72 4.10 3.49 2.06
C THR A 72 4.33 4.97 1.79
N TYR A 73 3.92 5.47 0.64
CA TYR A 73 4.16 6.86 0.25
C TYR A 73 3.48 7.84 1.22
N LEU A 74 2.23 7.58 1.61
CA LEU A 74 1.47 8.47 2.48
C LEU A 74 1.99 8.43 3.93
N LEU A 75 2.37 7.24 4.42
CA LEU A 75 3.04 7.12 5.73
C LEU A 75 4.37 7.88 5.76
N ASP A 76 5.20 7.72 4.72
CA ASP A 76 6.46 8.46 4.58
C ASP A 76 6.24 9.97 4.53
N ALA A 77 5.26 10.43 3.74
CA ALA A 77 4.94 11.85 3.60
C ALA A 77 4.49 12.48 4.92
N GLY A 78 3.75 11.73 5.75
CA GLY A 78 3.35 12.15 7.09
C GLY A 78 4.42 11.95 8.17
N GLY A 79 5.57 11.33 7.83
CA GLY A 79 6.61 10.97 8.80
C GLY A 79 6.14 9.94 9.85
N HIS A 80 5.17 9.12 9.50
CA HIS A 80 4.58 8.11 10.38
C HIS A 80 5.45 6.86 10.41
N VAL A 81 6.11 6.61 11.54
CA VAL A 81 7.06 5.50 11.69
C VAL A 81 6.88 4.83 13.06
N GLY A 82 6.96 3.49 13.06
CA GLY A 82 7.06 2.69 14.27
C GLY A 82 5.73 2.12 14.78
N PRO A 83 5.76 1.38 15.91
CA PRO A 83 4.65 0.53 16.39
C PRO A 83 3.34 1.26 16.67
N SER A 84 3.40 2.57 16.90
CA SER A 84 2.20 3.39 17.12
C SER A 84 1.31 3.48 15.87
N VAL A 85 1.88 3.25 14.68
CA VAL A 85 1.12 3.26 13.43
C VAL A 85 0.19 2.05 13.36
N ASP A 86 0.67 0.85 13.69
CA ASP A 86 -0.17 -0.35 13.77
C ASP A 86 -1.32 -0.16 14.76
N ALA A 87 -1.01 0.35 15.96
CA ALA A 87 -2.02 0.63 16.98
C ALA A 87 -3.07 1.65 16.50
N ALA A 88 -2.66 2.71 15.81
CA ALA A 88 -3.58 3.69 15.23
C ALA A 88 -4.47 3.09 14.13
N CYS A 89 -3.98 2.05 13.46
CA CYS A 89 -4.71 1.33 12.41
C CYS A 89 -5.47 0.10 12.93
N LEU A 90 -5.66 -0.05 14.24
CA LEU A 90 -6.35 -1.19 14.87
C LEU A 90 -5.69 -2.54 14.52
N ALA A 91 -4.37 -2.55 14.42
CA ALA A 91 -3.59 -3.71 14.08
C ALA A 91 -2.51 -4.00 15.13
N GLU A 92 -2.01 -5.24 15.12
CA GLU A 92 -0.87 -5.65 15.94
C GLU A 92 0.40 -5.57 15.10
N GLU A 93 1.48 -5.05 15.68
CA GLU A 93 2.77 -5.01 14.99
C GLU A 93 3.21 -6.44 14.62
N PRO A 94 3.68 -6.70 13.38
CA PRO A 94 4.09 -5.75 12.33
C PRO A 94 3.11 -5.72 11.13
N ALA A 95 1.81 -5.62 11.38
CA ALA A 95 0.80 -5.67 10.32
C ALA A 95 1.00 -4.57 9.26
N VAL A 96 1.28 -3.33 9.64
CA VAL A 96 1.44 -2.22 8.68
C VAL A 96 2.64 -2.46 7.76
N ASP A 97 3.77 -2.93 8.28
CA ASP A 97 4.94 -3.33 7.46
C ASP A 97 4.56 -4.42 6.44
N ARG A 98 3.66 -5.33 6.83
CA ARG A 98 3.14 -6.40 5.97
C ARG A 98 2.16 -5.87 4.93
N TRP A 99 1.43 -4.80 5.23
CA TRP A 99 0.56 -4.12 4.27
C TRP A 99 1.39 -3.38 3.22
N GLU A 100 2.44 -2.67 3.63
CA GLU A 100 3.38 -1.97 2.74
C GLU A 100 4.12 -2.91 1.78
N THR A 101 4.38 -4.15 2.22
CA THR A 101 4.96 -5.21 1.38
C THR A 101 3.91 -6.04 0.64
N GLY A 102 2.62 -5.79 0.89
CA GLY A 102 1.47 -6.45 0.29
C GLY A 102 1.33 -7.95 0.59
N VAL A 103 1.99 -8.46 1.65
CA VAL A 103 1.86 -9.86 2.09
C VAL A 103 0.58 -10.09 2.90
N GLU A 104 0.08 -9.06 3.57
CA GLU A 104 -1.12 -9.09 4.40
C GLU A 104 -2.07 -8.01 3.92
N TYR A 105 -3.36 -8.31 3.80
CA TYR A 105 -4.37 -7.35 3.39
C TYR A 105 -5.12 -6.83 4.62
N PRO A 106 -5.21 -5.49 4.83
CA PRO A 106 -5.94 -4.97 5.97
C PRO A 106 -7.42 -5.32 5.88
N ARG A 107 -8.04 -5.61 7.03
CA ARG A 107 -9.50 -5.70 7.14
C ARG A 107 -10.14 -4.35 6.82
N TRP A 108 -11.46 -4.35 6.62
CA TRP A 108 -12.17 -3.12 6.26
C TRP A 108 -11.99 -2.04 7.33
N GLU A 109 -12.21 -2.38 8.59
CA GLU A 109 -12.11 -1.46 9.73
C GLU A 109 -10.70 -0.89 9.88
N GLN A 110 -9.68 -1.72 9.62
CA GLN A 110 -8.27 -1.32 9.63
C GLN A 110 -7.95 -0.40 8.45
N THR A 111 -8.54 -0.63 7.28
CA THR A 111 -8.42 0.24 6.11
C THR A 111 -9.04 1.61 6.38
N VAL A 112 -10.21 1.66 7.00
CA VAL A 112 -10.86 2.92 7.41
C VAL A 112 -10.03 3.63 8.47
N ALA A 113 -9.48 2.90 9.46
CA ALA A 113 -8.61 3.46 10.49
C ALA A 113 -7.32 4.06 9.89
N LEU A 114 -6.70 3.36 8.93
CA LEU A 114 -5.53 3.85 8.19
C LEU A 114 -5.86 5.13 7.42
N ALA A 115 -6.96 5.16 6.67
CA ALA A 115 -7.39 6.34 5.92
C ALA A 115 -7.64 7.55 6.84
N ARG A 116 -8.31 7.32 7.98
CA ARG A 116 -8.54 8.35 9.01
C ARG A 116 -7.24 8.84 9.65
N PHE A 117 -6.31 7.93 9.93
CA PHE A 117 -5.01 8.27 10.51
C PHE A 117 -4.17 9.14 9.57
N LEU A 118 -4.21 8.84 8.27
CA LEU A 118 -3.52 9.59 7.22
C LEU A 118 -4.25 10.87 6.78
N ASP A 119 -5.46 11.10 7.29
CA ASP A 119 -6.38 12.16 6.84
C ASP A 119 -6.61 12.17 5.32
N VAL A 120 -6.88 11.00 4.74
CA VAL A 120 -7.19 10.81 3.32
C VAL A 120 -8.46 9.98 3.16
N ARG A 121 -9.02 9.95 1.95
CA ARG A 121 -10.12 9.02 1.63
C ARG A 121 -9.62 7.60 1.36
N VAL A 122 -10.47 6.60 1.59
CA VAL A 122 -10.14 5.20 1.28
C VAL A 122 -9.84 5.03 -0.21
N ARG A 123 -10.57 5.73 -1.09
CA ARG A 123 -10.31 5.73 -2.54
C ARG A 123 -8.89 6.17 -2.90
N ASP A 124 -8.27 7.05 -2.11
CA ASP A 124 -6.92 7.57 -2.38
C ASP A 124 -5.84 6.50 -2.08
N LEU A 125 -6.21 5.43 -1.36
CA LEU A 125 -5.39 4.23 -1.15
C LEU A 125 -5.59 3.17 -2.24
N THR A 126 -6.49 3.39 -3.20
CA THR A 126 -6.87 2.41 -4.22
C THR A 126 -6.50 2.86 -5.63
N HIS A 127 -6.45 1.91 -6.57
CA HIS A 127 -6.41 2.23 -7.99
C HIS A 127 -7.26 1.25 -8.82
N PRO A 128 -8.15 1.73 -9.71
CA PRO A 128 -9.11 0.86 -10.41
C PRO A 128 -8.45 -0.20 -11.31
N ASP A 129 -7.32 0.14 -11.93
CA ASP A 129 -6.58 -0.78 -12.81
C ASP A 129 -5.70 -1.80 -12.06
N VAL A 130 -5.58 -1.71 -10.74
CA VAL A 130 -4.79 -2.66 -9.95
C VAL A 130 -5.58 -3.95 -9.78
N GLU A 131 -4.92 -5.09 -9.94
CA GLU A 131 -5.49 -6.40 -9.64
C GLU A 131 -4.57 -7.12 -8.64
N PRO A 132 -5.11 -7.89 -7.68
CA PRO A 132 -4.29 -8.75 -6.84
C PRO A 132 -3.43 -9.68 -7.67
N ARG A 133 -2.14 -9.77 -7.36
CA ARG A 133 -1.17 -10.57 -8.11
C ARG A 133 -0.13 -11.16 -7.19
N HIS A 134 0.16 -12.44 -7.44
CA HIS A 134 1.29 -13.11 -6.82
C HIS A 134 2.59 -12.60 -7.44
N HIS A 135 3.56 -12.27 -6.61
CA HIS A 135 4.91 -11.92 -7.05
C HIS A 135 5.88 -12.97 -6.50
N GLU A 136 6.63 -13.64 -7.38
CA GLU A 136 7.56 -14.71 -7.00
C GLU A 136 8.58 -14.27 -5.94
N ILE A 137 8.99 -13.00 -6.01
CA ILE A 137 9.90 -12.37 -5.06
C ILE A 137 9.17 -11.21 -4.40
N ARG A 138 8.54 -11.50 -3.27
CA ARG A 138 7.97 -10.49 -2.36
C ARG A 138 8.89 -10.33 -1.15
N PRO A 139 9.33 -9.11 -0.83
CA PRO A 139 10.20 -8.90 0.31
C PRO A 139 9.42 -9.10 1.62
N LYS A 140 10.13 -9.51 2.68
CA LYS A 140 9.54 -9.65 4.02
C LYS A 140 9.44 -8.33 4.77
N MET A 141 10.16 -7.31 4.31
CA MET A 141 10.21 -5.97 4.88
C MET A 141 10.28 -4.96 3.76
N ARG A 142 9.85 -3.73 4.02
CA ARG A 142 10.00 -2.62 3.08
C ARG A 142 11.47 -2.46 2.66
N LEU A 143 11.70 -2.34 1.35
CA LEU A 143 13.01 -2.06 0.79
C LEU A 143 12.99 -0.68 0.12
N PRO A 144 13.92 0.23 0.44
CA PRO A 144 14.00 1.53 -0.22
C PRO A 144 14.09 1.42 -1.74
N GLY A 145 13.27 2.19 -2.45
CA GLY A 145 13.23 2.19 -3.92
C GLY A 145 12.47 1.02 -4.55
N LEU A 146 11.85 0.13 -3.75
CA LEU A 146 10.95 -0.90 -4.23
C LEU A 146 9.50 -0.43 -4.10
N ALA A 147 8.72 -0.63 -5.17
CA ALA A 147 7.34 -0.20 -5.22
C ALA A 147 6.44 -1.42 -5.46
N ILE A 148 5.74 -1.87 -4.42
CA ILE A 148 4.79 -2.99 -4.51
C ILE A 148 3.43 -2.44 -4.91
N MET A 149 2.95 -2.85 -6.08
CA MET A 149 1.73 -2.28 -6.68
C MET A 149 0.44 -3.03 -6.31
N SER A 150 0.54 -4.24 -5.77
CA SER A 150 -0.62 -5.09 -5.49
C SER A 150 -0.37 -6.05 -4.33
N PHE A 151 -1.44 -6.44 -3.65
CA PHE A 151 -1.42 -7.46 -2.61
C PHE A 151 -1.41 -8.87 -3.19
N GLU A 152 -1.01 -9.84 -2.35
CA GLU A 152 -1.19 -11.26 -2.62
C GLU A 152 -2.68 -11.62 -2.75
N PRO A 153 -3.10 -12.36 -3.79
CA PRO A 153 -4.50 -12.77 -3.95
C PRO A 153 -5.06 -13.52 -2.74
N ALA A 154 -4.26 -14.42 -2.15
CA ALA A 154 -4.66 -15.19 -0.98
C ALA A 154 -4.95 -14.30 0.25
N ALA A 155 -4.17 -13.24 0.45
CA ALA A 155 -4.37 -12.30 1.55
C ALA A 155 -5.67 -11.49 1.37
N VAL A 156 -5.96 -11.05 0.14
CA VAL A 156 -7.22 -10.38 -0.20
C VAL A 156 -8.41 -11.30 0.07
N GLU A 157 -8.32 -12.56 -0.36
CA GLU A 157 -9.37 -13.54 -0.12
C GLU A 157 -9.62 -13.79 1.37
N GLU A 158 -8.57 -13.94 2.17
CA GLU A 158 -8.66 -14.19 3.61
C GLU A 158 -9.40 -13.05 4.34
N ALA A 159 -8.97 -11.81 4.11
CA ALA A 159 -9.57 -10.63 4.73
C ALA A 159 -11.03 -10.41 4.30
N THR A 160 -11.33 -10.59 3.00
CA THR A 160 -12.68 -10.34 2.47
C THR A 160 -13.68 -11.44 2.82
N LYS A 161 -13.25 -12.71 2.93
CA LYS A 161 -14.08 -13.81 3.45
C LYS A 161 -14.42 -13.60 4.93
N SER A 162 -13.48 -13.08 5.72
CA SER A 162 -13.70 -12.82 7.14
C SER A 162 -14.78 -11.75 7.37
N SER A 163 -14.87 -10.74 6.51
CA SER A 163 -15.96 -9.72 6.60
C SER A 163 -17.37 -10.28 6.33
N LEU A 164 -17.48 -11.42 5.62
CA LEU A 164 -18.79 -12.06 5.38
C LEU A 164 -19.29 -12.84 6.60
N ALA A 165 -18.40 -13.21 7.52
CA ALA A 165 -18.76 -13.95 8.73
C ALA A 165 -19.31 -13.04 9.86
N GLU A 166 -19.15 -11.72 9.74
CA GLU A 166 -19.59 -10.71 10.72
C GLU A 166 -20.82 -9.90 10.26
N GLY A 167 -21.59 -10.41 9.29
CA GLY A 167 -22.89 -9.83 8.92
C GLY A 167 -23.94 -10.05 10.03
N PRO A 168 -24.85 -9.09 10.30
CA PRO A 168 -25.82 -9.22 11.37
C PRO A 168 -26.72 -10.42 11.10
N ALA A 169 -26.79 -11.34 12.06
CA ALA A 169 -27.83 -12.36 12.08
C ALA A 169 -29.17 -11.63 11.94
N LEU A 170 -29.85 -11.83 10.81
CA LEU A 170 -31.24 -11.44 10.68
C LEU A 170 -32.01 -12.18 11.78
N SER A 171 -32.29 -11.49 12.88
CA SER A 171 -33.30 -11.90 13.83
C SER A 171 -34.63 -11.97 13.07
N ALA A 172 -35.08 -13.20 12.82
CA ALA A 172 -36.43 -13.45 12.34
C ALA A 172 -37.42 -12.86 13.36
N PRO A 173 -38.52 -12.22 12.91
CA PRO A 173 -39.53 -11.73 13.84
C PRO A 173 -40.21 -12.92 14.51
N ASP A 174 -40.22 -12.89 15.85
CA ASP A 174 -41.04 -13.73 16.72
C ASP A 174 -42.51 -13.57 16.30
N ASN A 175 -43.05 -14.62 15.71
CA ASN A 175 -44.46 -14.72 15.40
C ASN A 175 -45.13 -15.36 16.63
N GLU A 176 -45.58 -14.53 17.58
CA GLU A 176 -46.49 -14.98 18.64
C GLU A 176 -47.80 -15.48 18.00
N PRO A 177 -48.25 -16.71 18.27
CA PRO A 177 -49.64 -17.05 18.06
C PRO A 177 -50.42 -16.60 19.30
N VAL A 178 -51.16 -15.50 19.15
CA VAL A 178 -52.33 -15.21 20.01
C VAL A 178 -53.35 -16.32 19.78
N ARG A 179 -53.50 -17.23 20.74
CA ARG A 179 -54.78 -17.88 21.14
C ARG A 179 -54.74 -18.36 22.57
#